data_AF-A0A959CQX8-F1
#
_entry.id   AF-A0A959CQX8-F1
#
_cell.length_a   1.000
_cell.length_b   1.000
_cell.length_c   1.000
_cell.angle_alpha   90.00
_cell.angle_beta   90.00
_cell.angle_gamma   90.00
#
_symmetry.space_group_name_H-M   'P 1'
#
loop_
_entity.id
_entity.type
_entity.pdbx_description
1 polymer ?
#
loop_
_entity_poly.entity_id
_entity_poly.type
_entity_poly.pdbx_seq_one_letter_code
_entity_poly.pdbx_strand_id
1 'polypeptide(L)'
;MKRRARKKSDQNKVFIQDWMAFRPYDNQSDYDLHYLKIANEIHRIIFRKKELSFVPNLPEPEMLACIITSYYEDYVCEIGIWKAFTSYNKELYGYHLPFFESEDYDPDYINPEDISYLLWHFFSKWNNTFFAPDFPMFSVLGQKIYSYLEPLLDDALATEFYEGFFTVRGDEDFFDVKERLKW
;
A
#
# COMPACT_ATOMS: atom_id res chain seq x y z
N MET A 1 -5.17 5.26 -20.80
CA MET A 1 -3.96 4.88 -21.56
C MET A 1 -3.86 3.36 -21.56
N LYS A 2 -3.93 2.68 -22.72
CA LYS A 2 -3.86 1.20 -22.76
C LYS A 2 -2.42 0.76 -22.45
N ARG A 3 -2.18 0.16 -21.28
CA ARG A 3 -0.91 -0.50 -20.94
C ARG A 3 -0.62 -1.56 -22.02
N ARG A 4 0.56 -1.51 -22.65
CA ARG A 4 1.03 -2.54 -23.59
C ARG A 4 1.11 -3.89 -22.84
N ALA A 5 0.74 -4.96 -23.53
CA ALA A 5 0.85 -6.31 -22.97
C ALA A 5 2.32 -6.63 -22.60
N ARG A 6 2.57 -6.96 -21.32
CA ARG A 6 3.89 -7.32 -20.79
C ARG A 6 4.33 -8.70 -21.27
N LYS A 7 5.63 -8.90 -21.49
CA LYS A 7 6.19 -10.23 -21.78
C LYS A 7 6.12 -11.10 -20.54
N LYS A 8 6.10 -12.43 -20.71
CA LYS A 8 6.01 -13.42 -19.62
C LYS A 8 7.16 -13.32 -18.59
N SER A 9 8.34 -12.83 -18.99
CA SER A 9 9.48 -12.52 -18.10
C SER A 9 9.26 -11.28 -17.22
N ASP A 10 8.40 -10.37 -17.67
CA ASP A 10 8.12 -9.08 -17.04
C ASP A 10 6.93 -9.17 -16.08
N GLN A 11 6.20 -10.31 -16.07
CA GLN A 11 5.04 -10.56 -15.20
C GLN A 11 5.43 -10.80 -13.72
N ASN A 12 6.71 -10.69 -13.38
CA ASN A 12 7.20 -11.01 -12.03
C ASN A 12 8.03 -9.90 -11.39
N LYS A 13 7.85 -8.66 -11.87
CA LYS A 13 8.66 -7.52 -11.45
C LYS A 13 7.84 -6.23 -11.48
N VAL A 14 7.99 -5.43 -10.43
CA VAL A 14 7.52 -4.05 -10.39
C VAL A 14 8.56 -3.19 -11.10
N PHE A 15 8.15 -2.43 -12.12
CA PHE A 15 9.02 -1.48 -12.80
C PHE A 15 8.93 -0.11 -12.16
N ILE A 16 9.95 0.73 -12.36
CA ILE A 16 9.96 2.09 -11.82
C ILE A 16 8.74 2.89 -12.29
N GLN A 17 8.24 2.67 -13.51
CA GLN A 17 7.03 3.36 -13.97
C GLN A 17 5.76 2.92 -13.22
N ASP A 18 5.72 1.69 -12.68
CA ASP A 18 4.60 1.24 -11.85
C ASP A 18 4.64 1.90 -10.47
N TRP A 19 5.83 2.12 -9.93
CA TRP A 19 6.04 2.85 -8.68
C TRP A 19 5.72 4.33 -8.82
N MET A 20 6.33 4.99 -9.81
CA MET A 20 6.17 6.42 -10.05
C MET A 20 4.71 6.80 -10.40
N ALA A 21 3.90 5.86 -10.89
CA ALA A 21 2.47 6.10 -11.14
C ALA A 21 1.65 6.42 -9.88
N PHE A 22 2.20 6.17 -8.68
CA PHE A 22 1.59 6.51 -7.40
C PHE A 22 2.23 7.76 -6.75
N ARG A 23 3.19 8.40 -7.42
CA ARG A 23 3.92 9.54 -6.87
C ARG A 23 3.38 10.85 -7.46
N PRO A 24 3.32 11.93 -6.66
CA PRO A 24 2.85 13.23 -7.13
C PRO A 24 3.91 14.06 -7.85
N TYR A 25 5.01 13.42 -8.24
CA TYR A 25 6.15 14.03 -8.89
C TYR A 25 6.69 13.11 -9.99
N ASP A 26 7.33 13.72 -11.00
CA ASP A 26 7.79 12.98 -12.19
C ASP A 26 9.25 12.51 -12.10
N ASN A 27 10.09 13.20 -11.30
CA ASN A 27 11.52 12.94 -11.24
C ASN A 27 11.83 11.82 -10.25
N GLN A 28 12.25 10.66 -10.76
CA GLN A 28 12.76 9.57 -9.93
C GLN A 28 14.12 9.91 -9.32
N SER A 29 14.40 9.35 -8.15
CA SER A 29 15.64 9.51 -7.40
C SER A 29 16.08 8.19 -6.74
N ASP A 30 17.21 8.20 -6.03
CA ASP A 30 17.67 7.03 -5.26
C ASP A 30 16.69 6.63 -4.14
N TYR A 31 15.91 7.60 -3.64
CA TYR A 31 14.79 7.36 -2.73
C TYR A 31 13.74 6.45 -3.38
N ASP A 32 13.32 6.74 -4.60
CA ASP A 32 12.35 5.90 -5.33
C ASP A 32 12.92 4.50 -5.63
N LEU A 33 14.22 4.41 -5.92
CA LEU A 33 14.89 3.13 -6.13
C LEU A 33 14.98 2.29 -4.85
N HIS A 34 15.03 2.91 -3.67
CA HIS A 34 14.96 2.21 -2.39
C HIS A 34 13.60 1.53 -2.22
N TYR A 35 12.51 2.29 -2.33
CA TYR A 35 11.17 1.72 -2.18
C TYR A 35 10.76 0.78 -3.33
N LEU A 36 11.26 1.00 -4.55
CA LEU A 36 11.06 0.05 -5.65
C LEU A 36 11.62 -1.35 -5.32
N LYS A 37 12.72 -1.44 -4.55
CA LYS A 37 13.26 -2.74 -4.10
C LYS A 37 12.28 -3.43 -3.13
N ILE A 38 11.71 -2.67 -2.20
CA ILE A 38 10.70 -3.16 -1.25
C ILE A 38 9.47 -3.67 -2.00
N ALA A 39 8.95 -2.88 -2.94
CA ALA A 39 7.81 -3.27 -3.78
C ALA A 39 8.09 -4.55 -4.57
N ASN A 40 9.30 -4.71 -5.10
CA ASN A 40 9.68 -5.93 -5.81
C ASN A 40 9.75 -7.16 -4.90
N GLU A 41 10.15 -7.02 -3.64
CA GLU A 41 10.16 -8.15 -2.71
C GLU A 41 8.75 -8.50 -2.22
N ILE A 42 7.91 -7.50 -1.93
CA ILE A 42 6.48 -7.72 -1.66
C ILE A 42 5.82 -8.44 -2.83
N HIS A 43 6.07 -8.01 -4.07
CA HIS A 43 5.57 -8.67 -5.26
C HIS A 43 5.98 -10.15 -5.32
N ARG A 44 7.23 -10.47 -4.97
CA ARG A 44 7.71 -11.86 -4.89
C ARG A 44 7.02 -12.65 -3.78
N ILE A 45 6.79 -12.05 -2.62
CA ILE A 45 6.05 -12.68 -1.51
C ILE A 45 4.64 -13.02 -1.97
N ILE A 46 3.95 -12.09 -2.63
CA ILE A 46 2.61 -12.32 -3.18
C ILE A 46 2.64 -13.46 -4.21
N PHE A 47 3.54 -13.42 -5.19
CA PHE A 47 3.56 -14.37 -6.31
C PHE A 47 4.01 -15.79 -5.92
N ARG A 48 4.92 -15.94 -4.96
CA ARG A 48 5.51 -17.25 -4.59
C ARG A 48 4.62 -18.10 -3.69
N LYS A 49 3.43 -17.64 -3.33
CA LYS A 49 2.64 -18.21 -2.24
C LYS A 49 1.47 -19.03 -2.73
N LYS A 50 1.41 -20.28 -2.26
CA LYS A 50 0.34 -21.25 -2.57
C LYS A 50 -1.02 -20.77 -2.08
N GLU A 51 -1.05 -19.86 -1.12
CA GLU A 51 -2.23 -19.20 -0.58
C GLU A 51 -3.04 -18.49 -1.68
N LEU A 52 -2.40 -18.03 -2.76
CA LEU A 52 -3.08 -17.47 -3.94
C LEU A 52 -3.54 -18.52 -4.95
N SER A 53 -3.38 -19.82 -4.70
CA SER A 53 -3.82 -20.86 -5.65
C SER A 53 -5.33 -20.83 -5.95
N PHE A 54 -6.12 -20.27 -5.04
CA PHE A 54 -7.56 -20.03 -5.21
C PHE A 54 -7.87 -18.82 -6.10
N VAL A 55 -6.85 -18.00 -6.46
CA VAL A 55 -6.97 -16.84 -7.34
C VAL A 55 -6.00 -16.99 -8.52
N PRO A 56 -6.32 -17.88 -9.48
CA PRO A 56 -5.41 -18.27 -10.55
C PRO A 56 -5.00 -17.15 -11.51
N ASN A 57 -5.62 -15.96 -11.41
CA ASN A 57 -5.27 -14.78 -12.19
C ASN A 57 -5.38 -13.54 -11.30
N LEU A 58 -4.49 -13.38 -10.32
CA LEU A 58 -4.39 -12.13 -9.57
C LEU A 58 -4.12 -10.99 -10.57
N PRO A 59 -5.06 -10.06 -10.72
CA PRO A 59 -4.90 -8.97 -11.66
C PRO A 59 -4.05 -7.86 -11.03
N GLU A 60 -3.10 -7.36 -11.81
CA GLU A 60 -2.20 -6.26 -11.41
C GLU A 60 -1.47 -6.48 -10.06
N PRO A 61 -0.77 -7.62 -9.86
CA PRO A 61 -0.01 -7.87 -8.64
C PRO A 61 1.07 -6.80 -8.39
N GLU A 62 1.57 -6.15 -9.43
CA GLU A 62 2.50 -5.03 -9.31
C GLU A 62 1.85 -3.81 -8.66
N MET A 63 0.57 -3.56 -8.96
CA MET A 63 -0.21 -2.49 -8.35
C MET A 63 -0.39 -2.72 -6.85
N LEU A 64 -0.77 -3.95 -6.48
CA LEU A 64 -0.92 -4.35 -5.08
C LEU A 64 0.39 -4.19 -4.31
N ALA A 65 1.51 -4.59 -4.91
CA ALA A 65 2.82 -4.39 -4.30
C ALA A 65 3.13 -2.90 -4.06
N CYS A 66 2.87 -2.03 -5.06
CA CYS A 66 3.02 -0.58 -4.90
C CYS A 66 2.11 0.01 -3.82
N ILE A 67 0.86 -0.46 -3.69
CA ILE A 67 -0.07 0.00 -2.65
C ILE A 67 0.46 -0.33 -1.26
N ILE A 68 0.89 -1.58 -1.03
CA ILE A 68 1.40 -1.99 0.29
C ILE A 68 2.72 -1.27 0.60
N THR A 69 3.59 -1.07 -0.40
CA THR A 69 4.82 -0.27 -0.21
C THR A 69 4.50 1.21 0.05
N SER A 70 3.45 1.76 -0.53
CA SER A 70 3.02 3.15 -0.25
C SER A 70 2.45 3.30 1.15
N TYR A 71 1.77 2.27 1.69
CA TYR A 71 1.40 2.24 3.11
C TYR A 71 2.64 2.26 4.03
N TYR A 72 3.67 1.48 3.69
CA TYR A 72 4.92 1.49 4.43
C TYR A 72 5.63 2.87 4.36
N GLU A 73 5.64 3.50 3.19
CA GLU A 73 6.16 4.87 3.02
C GLU A 73 5.34 5.93 3.77
N ASP A 74 4.01 5.80 3.79
CA ASP A 74 3.10 6.66 4.57
C ASP A 74 3.46 6.65 6.05
N TYR A 75 3.78 5.46 6.58
CA TYR A 75 4.26 5.31 7.96
C TYR A 75 5.65 5.92 8.15
N VAL A 76 6.64 5.55 7.32
CA VAL A 76 8.04 6.02 7.46
C VAL A 76 8.17 7.53 7.35
N CYS A 77 7.44 8.15 6.43
CA CYS A 77 7.49 9.59 6.19
C CYS A 77 6.42 10.37 6.97
N GLU A 78 5.67 9.70 7.85
CA GLU A 78 4.59 10.29 8.64
C GLU A 78 3.57 11.10 7.79
N ILE A 79 3.28 10.62 6.59
CA ILE A 79 2.42 11.33 5.62
C ILE A 79 0.99 11.47 6.15
N GLY A 80 0.49 10.44 6.85
CA GLY A 80 -0.75 10.49 7.62
C GLY A 80 -2.01 10.11 6.85
N ILE A 81 -1.92 9.60 5.62
CA ILE A 81 -3.08 9.13 4.86
C ILE A 81 -3.70 7.91 5.55
N TRP A 82 -2.89 6.93 5.95
CA TRP A 82 -3.39 5.74 6.64
C TRP A 82 -3.92 6.08 8.03
N LYS A 83 -3.19 6.92 8.78
CA LYS A 83 -3.60 7.38 10.11
C LYS A 83 -4.94 8.11 10.07
N ALA A 84 -5.17 8.94 9.05
CA ALA A 84 -6.47 9.60 8.85
C ALA A 84 -7.58 8.56 8.61
N PHE A 85 -7.35 7.59 7.71
CA PHE A 85 -8.32 6.53 7.42
C PHE A 85 -8.72 5.75 8.69
N THR A 86 -7.75 5.26 9.46
CA THR A 86 -8.03 4.45 10.66
C THR A 86 -8.65 5.27 11.79
N SER A 87 -8.29 6.55 11.92
CA SER A 87 -8.87 7.47 12.91
C SER A 87 -10.34 7.74 12.61
N TYR A 88 -10.69 8.07 11.36
CA TYR A 88 -12.09 8.29 10.97
C TYR A 88 -12.92 7.01 11.08
N ASN A 89 -12.34 5.85 10.73
CA ASN A 89 -13.04 4.59 10.90
C ASN A 89 -13.32 4.30 12.39
N LYS A 90 -12.36 4.60 13.27
CA LYS A 90 -12.53 4.47 14.73
C LYS A 90 -13.60 5.40 15.27
N GLU A 91 -13.63 6.66 14.81
CA GLU A 91 -14.63 7.64 15.22
C GLU A 91 -16.05 7.22 14.79
N LEU A 92 -16.21 6.78 13.54
CA LEU A 92 -17.52 6.46 12.97
C LEU A 92 -18.07 5.10 13.43
N TYR A 93 -17.20 4.10 13.57
CA TYR A 93 -17.63 2.70 13.75
C TYR A 93 -17.10 2.05 15.02
N GLY A 94 -16.21 2.70 15.78
CA GLY A 94 -15.65 2.16 17.01
C GLY A 94 -14.45 1.23 16.83
N TYR A 95 -14.00 1.00 15.60
CA TYR A 95 -12.85 0.12 15.25
C TYR A 95 -11.88 0.81 14.30
N HIS A 96 -10.57 0.54 14.38
CA HIS A 96 -9.58 1.16 13.49
C HIS A 96 -9.68 0.67 12.05
N LEU A 97 -10.06 -0.60 11.85
CA LEU A 97 -10.22 -1.21 10.54
C LEU A 97 -11.62 -1.81 10.38
N PRO A 98 -12.23 -1.74 9.19
CA PRO A 98 -13.44 -2.50 8.89
C PRO A 98 -13.17 -4.01 8.96
N PHE A 99 -14.01 -4.77 9.68
CA PHE A 99 -14.02 -6.24 9.72
C PHE A 99 -12.79 -6.94 10.34
N PHE A 100 -11.79 -6.20 10.82
CA PHE A 100 -10.64 -6.75 11.55
C PHE A 100 -10.73 -6.32 13.01
N GLU A 101 -11.02 -7.30 13.88
CA GLU A 101 -10.91 -7.13 15.33
C GLU A 101 -9.57 -7.70 15.78
N SER A 102 -8.73 -6.85 16.39
CA SER A 102 -7.46 -7.27 16.98
C SER A 102 -7.31 -6.59 18.34
N GLU A 103 -7.06 -7.40 19.38
CA GLU A 103 -6.83 -6.91 20.75
C GLU A 103 -5.46 -6.23 20.88
N ASP A 104 -4.52 -6.58 20.00
CA ASP A 104 -3.12 -6.12 20.01
C ASP A 104 -2.86 -5.00 18.97
N TYR A 105 -3.91 -4.44 18.35
CA TYR A 105 -3.76 -3.38 17.35
C TYR A 105 -3.26 -2.08 17.98
N ASP A 106 -2.11 -1.59 17.52
CA ASP A 106 -1.56 -0.31 17.96
C ASP A 106 -1.52 0.68 16.79
N PRO A 107 -2.35 1.74 16.80
CA PRO A 107 -2.43 2.70 15.70
C PRO A 107 -1.16 3.54 15.49
N ASP A 108 -0.21 3.52 16.44
CA ASP A 108 1.06 4.24 16.31
C ASP A 108 2.18 3.38 15.69
N TYR A 109 1.92 2.09 15.44
CA TYR A 109 2.85 1.18 14.76
C TYR A 109 2.26 0.61 13.47
N ILE A 110 3.12 0.01 12.64
CA ILE A 110 2.65 -0.85 11.55
C ILE A 110 2.01 -2.12 12.14
N ASN A 111 0.89 -2.56 11.59
CA ASN A 111 0.19 -3.77 12.05
C ASN A 111 0.03 -4.78 10.90
N PRO A 112 0.13 -6.09 11.15
CA PRO A 112 -0.16 -7.09 10.14
C PRO A 112 -1.61 -7.00 9.62
N GLU A 113 -2.55 -6.57 10.47
CA GLU A 113 -3.96 -6.34 10.14
C GLU A 113 -4.15 -5.23 9.09
N ASP A 114 -3.33 -4.18 9.12
CA ASP A 114 -3.37 -3.12 8.10
C ASP A 114 -3.06 -3.70 6.72
N ILE A 115 -2.04 -4.55 6.65
CA ILE A 115 -1.62 -5.21 5.41
C ILE A 115 -2.68 -6.23 4.97
N SER A 116 -3.26 -6.98 5.91
CA SER A 116 -4.39 -7.89 5.63
C SER A 116 -5.60 -7.16 5.07
N TYR A 117 -5.92 -5.98 5.61
CA TYR A 117 -6.97 -5.13 5.09
C TYR A 117 -6.66 -4.66 3.66
N LEU A 118 -5.44 -4.16 3.40
CA LEU A 118 -5.04 -3.70 2.06
C LEU A 118 -5.14 -4.84 1.03
N LEU A 119 -4.70 -6.05 1.40
CA LEU A 119 -4.87 -7.24 0.58
C LEU A 119 -6.35 -7.52 0.31
N TRP A 120 -7.17 -7.69 1.35
CA TRP A 120 -8.60 -7.97 1.19
C TRP A 120 -9.30 -6.90 0.34
N HIS A 121 -9.09 -5.63 0.65
CA HIS A 121 -9.69 -4.50 -0.03
C HIS A 121 -9.31 -4.46 -1.52
N PHE A 122 -8.03 -4.69 -1.85
CA PHE A 122 -7.60 -4.79 -3.25
C PHE A 122 -8.30 -5.92 -4.00
N PHE A 123 -8.34 -7.12 -3.41
CA PHE A 123 -9.01 -8.25 -4.04
C PHE A 123 -10.49 -7.96 -4.22
N SER A 124 -11.19 -7.45 -3.19
CA SER A 124 -12.63 -7.17 -3.21
C SER A 124 -13.07 -6.22 -4.33
N LYS A 125 -12.18 -5.33 -4.79
CA LYS A 125 -12.47 -4.39 -5.89
C LYS A 125 -12.29 -4.99 -7.26
N TRP A 126 -11.47 -6.03 -7.40
CA TRP A 126 -11.03 -6.50 -8.71
C TRP A 126 -11.78 -7.74 -9.21
N ASN A 127 -12.35 -8.51 -8.31
CA ASN A 127 -13.14 -9.68 -8.67
C ASN A 127 -14.63 -9.38 -8.53
N ASN A 128 -15.44 -9.96 -9.43
CA ASN A 128 -16.88 -10.11 -9.20
C ASN A 128 -17.17 -11.21 -8.15
N THR A 129 -16.18 -11.55 -7.32
CA THR A 129 -16.21 -12.66 -6.37
C THR A 129 -15.93 -12.09 -4.99
N PHE A 130 -16.91 -12.13 -4.10
CA PHE A 130 -16.72 -11.65 -2.74
C PHE A 130 -15.82 -12.61 -1.96
N PHE A 131 -14.64 -12.12 -1.56
CA PHE A 131 -13.84 -12.77 -0.51
C PHE A 131 -14.25 -12.20 0.84
N ALA A 132 -14.49 -13.09 1.81
CA ALA A 132 -14.72 -12.67 3.18
C ALA A 132 -13.44 -12.00 3.74
N PRO A 133 -13.55 -10.91 4.53
CA PRO A 133 -12.40 -10.22 5.11
C PRO A 133 -11.53 -11.12 6.00
N ASP A 134 -12.15 -12.07 6.70
CA ASP A 134 -11.53 -13.05 7.60
C ASP A 134 -10.96 -14.27 6.86
N PHE A 135 -10.97 -14.28 5.52
CA PHE A 135 -10.45 -15.41 4.76
C PHE A 135 -8.95 -15.59 5.07
N PRO A 136 -8.51 -16.78 5.55
CA PRO A 136 -7.19 -16.95 6.16
C PRO A 136 -5.99 -16.58 5.27
N MET A 137 -6.17 -16.52 3.96
CA MET A 137 -5.10 -16.09 3.06
C MET A 137 -4.63 -14.66 3.36
N PHE A 138 -5.52 -13.76 3.80
CA PHE A 138 -5.20 -12.35 4.00
C PHE A 138 -4.39 -12.14 5.28
N SER A 139 -4.74 -12.82 6.38
CA SER A 139 -3.95 -12.81 7.62
C SER A 139 -2.59 -13.48 7.43
N VAL A 140 -2.55 -14.63 6.75
CA VAL A 140 -1.29 -15.36 6.49
C VAL A 140 -0.35 -14.57 5.57
N LEU A 141 -0.86 -13.90 4.52
CA LEU A 141 -0.04 -13.07 3.66
C LEU A 141 0.33 -11.74 4.32
N GLY A 142 -0.61 -11.11 5.03
CA GLY A 142 -0.38 -9.88 5.80
C GLY A 142 0.77 -10.06 6.78
N GLN A 143 0.72 -11.11 7.60
CA GLN A 143 1.80 -11.44 8.54
C GLN A 143 3.16 -11.65 7.86
N LYS A 144 3.19 -12.30 6.69
CA LYS A 144 4.46 -12.55 5.97
C LYS A 144 5.07 -11.27 5.42
N ILE A 145 4.24 -10.36 4.93
CA ILE A 145 4.70 -9.07 4.43
C ILE A 145 5.11 -8.19 5.61
N TYR A 146 4.35 -8.19 6.70
CA TYR A 146 4.71 -7.51 7.95
C TYR A 146 6.10 -7.94 8.43
N SER A 147 6.35 -9.26 8.56
CA SER A 147 7.66 -9.78 8.99
C SER A 147 8.80 -9.48 8.02
N TYR A 148 8.50 -9.05 6.80
CA TYR A 148 9.50 -8.51 5.87
C TYR A 148 9.71 -6.99 6.06
N LEU A 149 8.65 -6.24 6.32
CA LEU A 149 8.68 -4.78 6.45
C LEU A 149 9.20 -4.29 7.80
N GLU A 150 8.76 -4.90 8.90
CA GLU A 150 9.10 -4.46 10.27
C GLU A 150 10.62 -4.31 10.49
N PRO A 151 11.48 -5.27 10.10
CA PRO A 151 12.92 -5.12 10.30
C PRO A 151 13.56 -4.04 9.41
N LEU A 152 12.86 -3.57 8.36
CA LEU A 152 13.39 -2.54 7.46
C LEU A 152 13.20 -1.13 8.02
N LEU A 153 12.42 -0.96 9.08
CA LEU A 153 12.16 0.35 9.70
C LEU A 153 13.46 1.01 10.18
N ASP A 154 14.41 0.21 10.67
CA ASP A 154 15.72 0.69 11.15
C ASP A 154 16.56 1.37 10.06
N ASP A 155 16.38 0.96 8.79
CA ASP A 155 17.16 1.40 7.63
C ASP A 155 16.29 2.17 6.60
N ALA A 156 15.07 2.54 6.97
CA ALA A 156 14.11 3.14 6.06
C ALA A 156 14.54 4.55 5.63
N LEU A 157 14.42 4.86 4.34
CA LEU A 157 14.67 6.21 3.84
C LEU A 157 13.41 7.08 3.96
N ALA A 158 13.52 8.20 4.67
CA ALA A 158 12.49 9.24 4.73
C ALA A 158 12.78 10.41 3.77
N THR A 159 11.76 11.20 3.47
CA THR A 159 11.87 12.43 2.66
C THR A 159 11.01 13.55 3.23
N GLU A 160 11.49 14.79 3.15
CA GLU A 160 10.74 15.99 3.54
C GLU A 160 9.75 16.45 2.45
N PHE A 161 9.76 15.81 1.28
CA PHE A 161 8.91 16.20 0.15
C PHE A 161 7.42 16.29 0.53
N TYR A 162 6.92 15.31 1.29
CA TYR A 162 5.50 15.21 1.61
C TYR A 162 5.01 16.31 2.56
N GLU A 163 5.83 16.71 3.55
CA GLU A 163 5.51 17.84 4.44
C GLU A 163 5.26 19.12 3.64
N GLY A 164 6.18 19.43 2.72
CA GLY A 164 6.04 20.58 1.82
C GLY A 164 4.86 20.46 0.86
N PHE A 165 4.58 19.25 0.36
CA PHE A 165 3.49 19.01 -0.58
C PHE A 165 2.10 19.19 0.04
N PHE A 166 1.91 18.67 1.26
CA PHE A 166 0.61 18.71 1.95
C PHE A 166 0.38 19.99 2.76
N THR A 167 1.40 20.84 2.91
CA THR A 167 1.22 22.15 3.54
C THR A 167 0.26 23.01 2.71
N VAL A 168 -0.87 23.40 3.32
CA VAL A 168 -1.83 24.34 2.72
C VAL A 168 -1.48 25.75 3.15
N ARG A 169 -1.15 26.61 2.18
CA ARG A 169 -0.92 28.05 2.43
C ARG A 169 -2.25 28.79 2.46
N GLY A 170 -2.33 29.86 3.25
CA GLY A 170 -3.59 30.57 3.52
C GLY A 170 -4.24 31.24 2.30
N ASP A 171 -3.52 31.35 1.19
CA ASP A 171 -3.96 31.93 -0.09
C ASP A 171 -4.25 30.89 -1.18
N GLU A 172 -4.10 29.59 -0.90
CA GLU A 172 -4.32 28.53 -1.88
C GLU A 172 -5.81 28.24 -2.13
N ASP A 173 -6.15 28.02 -3.40
CA ASP A 173 -7.51 27.69 -3.82
C ASP A 173 -7.90 26.25 -3.42
N PHE A 174 -9.17 26.07 -3.01
CA PHE A 174 -9.68 24.76 -2.60
C PHE A 174 -9.54 23.69 -3.70
N PHE A 175 -9.72 24.04 -4.98
CA PHE A 175 -9.59 23.08 -6.06
C PHE A 175 -8.14 22.63 -6.23
N ASP A 176 -7.16 23.52 -6.02
CA ASP A 176 -5.74 23.17 -6.08
C ASP A 176 -5.34 22.23 -4.92
N VAL A 177 -5.88 22.46 -3.71
CA VAL A 177 -5.71 21.53 -2.58
C VAL A 177 -6.41 20.19 -2.86
N LYS A 178 -7.61 20.23 -3.44
CA LYS A 178 -8.38 19.02 -3.76
C LYS A 178 -7.69 18.17 -4.83
N GLU A 179 -7.10 18.77 -5.85
CA GLU A 179 -6.36 18.01 -6.88
C GLU A 179 -5.10 17.36 -6.29
N ARG A 180 -4.42 18.01 -5.33
CA ARG A 180 -3.31 17.41 -4.58
C ARG A 180 -3.69 16.12 -3.85
N LEU A 181 -4.89 16.07 -3.27
CA LEU A 181 -5.40 14.89 -2.56
C LEU A 181 -5.89 13.75 -3.47
N LYS A 182 -5.93 13.97 -4.79
CA LYS A 182 -6.44 13.00 -5.79
C LYS A 182 -5.34 12.20 -6.51
N TRP A 183 -4.07 12.39 -6.15
CA TRP A 183 -2.97 11.71 -6.83
C TRP A 183 -3.11 10.18 -6.82
#